data_AF-X0S8S1-F1
#
_entry.id   AF-X0S8S1-F1
#
_cell.length_a   1.000
_cell.length_b   1.000
_cell.length_c   1.000
_cell.angle_alpha   90.00
_cell.angle_beta   90.00
_cell.angle_gamma   90.00
#
_symmetry.space_group_name_H-M   'P 1'
#
loop_
_entity.id
_entity.type
_entity.pdbx_description
1 polymer ?
#
loop_
_entity_poly.entity_id
_entity_poly.type
_entity_poly.pdbx_seq_one_letter_code
_entity_poly.pdbx_strand_id
1 'polypeptide(L)'
;ATFSILYLPMMGFGGYPEALLLIILTILMGSSIGVILGGLFDSPIGAILWVLVLMTVLSLPAISLFSPSFSPQWLKLIPSYHTLFGLDAVMFPDNNRHIIWQGVSILAVIDVVLFALSGLIFNKLIRKEA
;
A
#
# COMPACT_ATOMS: atom_id res chain seq x y z
N ALA A 1 6.02 -13.13 -7.88
CA ALA A 1 6.02 -13.83 -9.18
C ALA A 1 4.73 -14.60 -9.45
N THR A 2 4.22 -15.38 -8.49
CA THR A 2 3.02 -16.24 -8.68
C THR A 2 1.72 -15.48 -8.95
N PHE A 3 1.56 -14.25 -8.42
CA PHE A 3 0.36 -13.43 -8.62
C PHE A 3 0.22 -12.84 -10.05
N SER A 4 1.26 -12.83 -10.89
CA SER A 4 1.19 -12.13 -12.19
C SER A 4 0.70 -13.02 -13.34
N ILE A 5 0.97 -14.33 -13.28
CA ILE A 5 0.70 -15.28 -14.37
C ILE A 5 -0.80 -15.59 -14.50
N LEU A 6 -1.52 -15.62 -13.38
CA LEU A 6 -2.95 -15.97 -13.34
C LEU A 6 -3.89 -14.81 -13.67
N TYR A 7 -3.45 -13.56 -13.47
CA TYR A 7 -4.34 -12.41 -13.67
C TYR A 7 -4.22 -11.79 -15.07
N LEU A 8 -3.09 -11.94 -15.77
CA LEU A 8 -2.91 -11.47 -17.16
C LEU A 8 -4.03 -11.91 -18.12
N PRO A 9 -4.56 -13.15 -18.06
CA PRO A 9 -5.69 -13.56 -18.88
C PRO A 9 -7.02 -12.90 -18.49
N MET A 10 -7.19 -12.52 -17.21
CA MET A 10 -8.45 -11.98 -16.69
C MET A 10 -8.60 -10.47 -16.94
N MET A 11 -7.54 -9.69 -16.74
CA MET A 11 -7.55 -8.23 -16.97
C MET A 11 -7.31 -7.83 -18.44
N GLY A 12 -6.82 -8.76 -19.27
CA GLY A 12 -6.29 -8.45 -20.59
C GLY A 12 -5.07 -7.50 -20.52
N PHE A 13 -4.53 -7.11 -21.68
CA PHE A 13 -3.40 -6.17 -21.74
C PHE A 13 -3.79 -4.73 -21.34
N GLY A 14 -5.09 -4.42 -21.29
CA GLY A 14 -5.59 -3.08 -21.02
C GLY A 14 -5.49 -2.63 -19.57
N GLY A 15 -5.71 -3.52 -18.59
CA GLY A 15 -5.64 -3.18 -17.16
C GLY A 15 -4.24 -3.33 -16.54
N TYR A 16 -3.29 -3.88 -17.28
CA TYR A 16 -1.94 -4.14 -16.78
C TYR A 16 -1.17 -2.88 -16.32
N PRO A 17 -1.21 -1.74 -17.05
CA PRO A 17 -0.55 -0.51 -16.61
C PRO A 17 -1.11 0.02 -15.28
N GLU A 18 -2.43 0.00 -15.12
CA GLU A 18 -3.09 0.44 -13.89
C GLU A 18 -2.76 -0.46 -12.70
N ALA A 19 -2.70 -1.79 -12.90
CA ALA A 19 -2.23 -2.72 -11.86
C ALA A 19 -0.79 -2.41 -11.44
N LEU A 20 0.10 -2.23 -12.42
CA LEU A 20 1.51 -1.92 -12.15
C LEU A 20 1.66 -0.61 -11.37
N LEU A 21 0.90 0.42 -11.76
CA LEU A 21 0.94 1.70 -11.07
C LEU A 21 0.51 1.57 -9.60
N LEU A 22 -0.59 0.87 -9.33
CA LEU A 22 -1.04 0.60 -7.96
C LEU A 22 0.03 -0.18 -7.17
N ILE A 23 0.61 -1.23 -7.76
CA ILE A 23 1.66 -2.02 -7.10
C ILE A 23 2.88 -1.17 -6.77
N ILE A 24 3.33 -0.31 -7.70
CA ILE A 24 4.48 0.58 -7.49
C ILE A 24 4.21 1.51 -6.31
N LEU A 25 3.03 2.14 -6.25
CA LEU A 25 2.64 3.02 -5.14
C LEU A 25 2.60 2.24 -3.81
N THR A 26 2.02 1.04 -3.78
CA THR A 26 2.03 0.20 -2.58
C THR A 26 3.46 -0.14 -2.12
N ILE A 27 4.37 -0.40 -3.05
CA ILE A 27 5.78 -0.67 -2.72
C ILE A 27 6.44 0.58 -2.14
N LEU A 28 6.25 1.76 -2.76
CA LEU A 28 6.79 3.02 -2.27
C LEU A 28 6.29 3.34 -0.85
N MET A 29 5.01 3.10 -0.59
CA MET A 29 4.41 3.23 0.73
C MET A 29 5.10 2.30 1.74
N GLY A 30 5.20 1.01 1.41
CA GLY A 30 5.82 0.00 2.27
C GLY A 30 7.29 0.30 2.57
N SER A 31 8.05 0.72 1.56
CA SER A 31 9.44 1.13 1.70
C SER A 31 9.58 2.37 2.59
N SER A 32 8.73 3.39 2.40
CA SER A 32 8.76 4.61 3.21
C SER A 32 8.44 4.32 4.68
N ILE A 33 7.44 3.48 4.95
CA ILE A 33 7.12 3.04 6.31
C ILE A 33 8.29 2.25 6.92
N GLY A 34 8.93 1.38 6.12
CA GLY A 34 10.11 0.63 6.56
C GLY A 34 11.26 1.52 7.01
N VAL A 35 11.57 2.58 6.27
CA VAL A 35 12.60 3.57 6.65
C VAL A 35 12.19 4.34 7.90
N ILE A 36 10.93 4.77 8.00
CA ILE A 36 10.41 5.47 9.19
C ILE A 36 10.57 4.59 10.44
N LEU A 37 10.14 3.32 10.37
CA LEU A 37 10.28 2.39 11.48
C LEU A 37 11.75 2.13 11.80
N GLY A 38 12.59 1.89 10.79
CA GLY A 38 14.03 1.68 10.97
C GLY A 38 14.73 2.86 11.66
N GLY A 39 14.26 4.09 11.44
CA GLY A 39 14.80 5.28 12.12
C GLY A 39 14.28 5.51 13.54
N LEU A 40 13.23 4.81 13.97
CA LEU A 40 12.65 4.95 15.31
C LEU A 40 13.22 3.95 16.33
N PHE A 41 13.83 2.86 15.87
CA PHE A 41 14.35 1.80 16.74
C PHE A 41 15.86 1.66 16.58
N ASP A 42 16.59 1.53 17.70
CA ASP A 42 18.04 1.34 17.69
C ASP A 42 18.47 -0.05 17.19
N SER A 43 17.54 -1.00 17.03
CA SER A 43 17.82 -2.31 16.47
C SER A 43 16.66 -2.86 15.63
N PRO A 44 16.93 -3.69 14.60
CA PRO A 44 15.88 -4.34 13.83
C PRO A 44 14.93 -5.18 14.68
N ILE A 45 15.45 -5.84 15.72
CA ILE A 45 14.67 -6.68 16.64
C ILE A 45 13.64 -5.84 17.41
N GLY A 46 13.99 -4.61 17.81
CA GLY A 46 13.07 -3.70 18.49
C GLY A 46 11.87 -3.28 17.62
N ALA A 47 12.03 -3.29 16.30
CA ALA A 47 10.98 -2.93 15.35
C ALA A 47 10.02 -4.08 15.00
N ILE A 48 10.39 -5.35 15.26
CA ILE A 48 9.63 -6.53 14.80
C ILE A 48 8.17 -6.49 15.25
N LEU A 49 7.92 -6.21 16.54
CA LEU A 49 6.55 -6.17 17.07
C LEU A 49 5.70 -5.13 16.34
N TRP A 50 6.28 -3.96 16.04
CA TRP A 50 5.60 -2.89 15.34
C TRP A 50 5.34 -3.21 13.88
N VAL A 51 6.27 -3.90 13.22
CA VAL A 51 6.05 -4.44 11.87
C VAL A 51 4.88 -5.42 11.87
N LEU A 52 4.81 -6.34 12.85
CA LEU A 52 3.71 -7.31 12.95
C LEU A 52 2.34 -6.64 13.19
N VAL A 53 2.29 -5.65 14.08
CA VAL A 53 1.09 -4.84 14.31
C VAL A 53 0.68 -4.12 13.02
N LEU A 54 1.63 -3.49 12.33
CA LEU A 54 1.37 -2.79 11.08
C LEU A 54 0.84 -3.75 10.00
N MET A 55 1.46 -4.92 9.83
CA MET A 55 1.00 -5.93 8.87
C MET A 55 -0.42 -6.42 9.18
N THR A 56 -0.74 -6.58 10.47
CA THR A 56 -2.08 -6.98 10.91
C THR A 56 -3.10 -5.89 10.60
N VAL A 57 -2.79 -4.63 10.88
CA VAL A 57 -3.69 -3.50 10.56
C VAL A 57 -3.88 -3.37 9.05
N LEU A 58 -2.81 -3.45 8.27
CA LEU A 58 -2.86 -3.35 6.82
C LEU A 58 -3.58 -4.54 6.17
N SER A 59 -3.73 -5.68 6.84
CA SER A 59 -4.50 -6.81 6.31
C SER A 59 -6.00 -6.74 6.60
N LEU A 60 -6.44 -5.93 7.58
CA LEU A 60 -7.86 -5.82 7.96
C LEU A 60 -8.81 -5.51 6.78
N PRO A 61 -8.49 -4.61 5.83
CA PRO A 61 -9.37 -4.32 4.71
C PRO A 61 -9.66 -5.52 3.80
N ALA A 62 -8.82 -6.57 3.83
CA ALA A 62 -9.05 -7.77 3.04
C ALA A 62 -10.37 -8.49 3.43
N ILE A 63 -10.83 -8.33 4.68
CA ILE A 63 -12.11 -8.89 5.13
C ILE A 63 -13.27 -8.37 4.28
N SER A 64 -13.24 -7.08 3.90
CA SER A 64 -14.29 -6.46 3.10
C SER A 64 -14.34 -6.97 1.66
N LEU A 65 -13.26 -7.56 1.13
CA LEU A 65 -13.28 -8.22 -0.18
C LEU A 65 -14.08 -9.54 -0.14
N PHE A 66 -13.98 -10.28 0.96
CA PHE A 66 -14.68 -11.57 1.12
C PHE A 66 -16.08 -11.41 1.72
N SER A 67 -16.35 -10.30 2.41
CA SER A 67 -17.64 -9.98 3.02
C SER A 67 -18.04 -8.53 2.71
N PRO A 68 -18.70 -8.27 1.56
CA PRO A 68 -19.04 -6.91 1.13
C PRO A 68 -19.98 -6.16 2.08
N SER A 69 -20.81 -6.89 2.85
CA SER A 69 -21.68 -6.34 3.89
C SER A 69 -20.91 -5.75 5.08
N PHE A 70 -19.65 -6.15 5.25
CA PHE A 70 -18.74 -5.62 6.27
C PHE A 70 -17.77 -4.61 5.65
N SER A 71 -18.25 -3.39 5.42
CA SER A 71 -17.44 -2.28 4.87
C SER A 71 -17.56 -0.99 5.69
N PRO A 72 -17.26 -1.03 7.01
CA PRO A 72 -17.31 0.17 7.84
C PRO A 72 -16.36 1.25 7.30
N GLN A 73 -16.79 2.52 7.39
CA GLN A 73 -16.08 3.64 6.75
C GLN A 73 -14.63 3.81 7.23
N TRP A 74 -14.33 3.43 8.47
CA TRP A 74 -12.97 3.53 9.03
C TRP A 74 -11.96 2.59 8.33
N LEU A 75 -12.40 1.47 7.74
CA LEU A 75 -11.50 0.59 6.98
C LEU A 75 -10.94 1.30 5.74
N LYS A 76 -11.67 2.27 5.19
CA LYS A 76 -11.22 3.08 4.05
C LYS A 76 -10.07 4.02 4.40
N LEU A 77 -9.82 4.28 5.69
CA LEU A 77 -8.67 5.07 6.13
C LEU A 77 -7.36 4.27 6.07
N ILE A 78 -7.44 2.95 6.03
CA ILE A 78 -6.26 2.08 5.94
C ILE A 78 -5.77 2.11 4.50
N PRO A 79 -4.52 2.52 4.22
CA PRO A 79 -4.04 2.71 2.85
C PRO A 79 -4.15 1.45 1.97
N SER A 80 -3.97 0.27 2.57
CA SER A 80 -4.09 -1.01 1.88
C SER A 80 -5.51 -1.29 1.36
N TYR A 81 -6.55 -0.64 1.89
CA TYR A 81 -7.90 -0.68 1.32
C TYR A 81 -7.87 -0.24 -0.15
N HIS A 82 -7.23 0.89 -0.44
CA HIS A 82 -7.16 1.45 -1.79
C HIS A 82 -6.32 0.59 -2.74
N THR A 83 -5.28 -0.09 -2.21
CA THR A 83 -4.53 -1.08 -2.99
C THR A 83 -5.41 -2.27 -3.34
N LEU A 84 -6.07 -2.87 -2.35
CA LEU A 84 -6.84 -4.10 -2.51
C LEU A 84 -8.04 -3.91 -3.44
N PHE A 85 -8.87 -2.90 -3.18
CA PHE A 85 -10.03 -2.59 -4.02
C PHE A 85 -9.64 -2.01 -5.38
N GLY A 86 -8.51 -1.31 -5.48
CA GLY A 86 -7.97 -0.85 -6.75
C GLY A 86 -7.53 -2.02 -7.62
N LEU A 87 -6.80 -2.98 -7.07
CA LEU A 87 -6.36 -4.17 -7.81
C LEU A 87 -7.52 -5.09 -8.19
N ASP A 88 -8.52 -5.26 -7.31
CA ASP A 88 -9.76 -5.96 -7.63
C ASP A 88 -10.51 -5.29 -8.80
N ALA A 89 -10.63 -3.95 -8.76
CA ALA A 89 -11.22 -3.18 -9.84
C ALA A 89 -10.47 -3.28 -11.19
N VAL A 90 -9.14 -3.42 -11.16
CA VAL A 90 -8.32 -3.60 -12.37
C VAL A 90 -8.60 -4.92 -13.07
N MET A 91 -9.09 -5.94 -12.36
CA MET A 91 -9.46 -7.22 -12.99
C MET A 91 -10.67 -7.08 -13.91
N PHE A 92 -11.55 -6.11 -13.64
CA PHE A 92 -12.76 -5.84 -14.40
C PHE A 92 -12.90 -4.32 -14.68
N PRO A 93 -12.06 -3.75 -15.56
CA PRO A 93 -11.83 -2.31 -15.63
C PRO A 93 -12.98 -1.50 -16.28
N ASP A 94 -13.78 -2.11 -17.15
CA ASP A 94 -14.78 -1.42 -17.98
C ASP A 94 -15.81 -0.61 -17.19
N ASN A 95 -16.14 -1.02 -15.95
CA ASN A 95 -17.09 -0.32 -15.09
C ASN A 95 -16.44 0.31 -13.83
N ASN A 96 -15.18 -0.01 -13.54
CA ASN A 96 -14.56 0.27 -12.25
C ASN A 96 -13.39 1.27 -12.32
N ARG A 97 -13.14 1.89 -13.48
CA ARG A 97 -12.07 2.87 -13.67
C ARG A 97 -12.01 3.98 -12.61
N HIS A 98 -13.16 4.45 -12.14
CA HIS A 98 -13.22 5.46 -11.08
C HIS A 98 -12.59 5.00 -9.76
N ILE A 99 -12.79 3.72 -9.39
CA ILE A 99 -12.21 3.11 -8.18
C ILE A 99 -10.69 3.03 -8.30
N ILE A 100 -10.20 2.65 -9.48
CA ILE A 100 -8.77 2.53 -9.78
C ILE A 100 -8.08 3.88 -9.60
N TRP A 101 -8.55 4.92 -10.29
CA TRP A 101 -7.92 6.25 -10.24
C TRP A 101 -8.11 6.95 -8.90
N GLN A 102 -9.20 6.68 -8.18
CA GLN A 102 -9.35 7.09 -6.79
C GLN A 102 -8.30 6.42 -5.89
N GLY A 103 -8.05 5.12 -6.05
CA GLY A 103 -7.00 4.42 -5.32
C GLY A 103 -5.61 4.97 -5.62
N VAL A 104 -5.29 5.17 -6.90
CA VAL A 104 -4.02 5.75 -7.36
C VAL A 104 -3.80 7.14 -6.75
N SER A 105 -4.79 8.04 -6.83
CA SER A 105 -4.65 9.40 -6.31
C SER A 105 -4.45 9.44 -4.80
N ILE A 106 -5.20 8.63 -4.05
CA ILE A 106 -5.06 8.55 -2.58
C ILE A 106 -3.70 7.98 -2.19
N LEU A 107 -3.28 6.88 -2.82
CA LEU A 107 -1.97 6.27 -2.56
C LEU A 107 -0.83 7.22 -2.91
N ALA A 108 -0.91 7.92 -4.04
CA ALA A 108 0.11 8.90 -4.44
C ALA A 108 0.25 10.05 -3.43
N VAL A 109 -0.87 10.57 -2.89
CA VAL A 109 -0.83 11.60 -1.84
C VAL A 109 -0.19 11.05 -0.57
N ILE A 110 -0.55 9.83 -0.16
CA ILE A 110 0.04 9.16 1.01
C ILE A 110 1.55 8.97 0.80
N ASP A 111 1.98 8.52 -0.37
CA ASP A 111 3.39 8.30 -0.70
C ASP A 111 4.19 9.60 -0.68
N VAL A 112 3.67 10.70 -1.21
CA VAL A 112 4.35 12.00 -1.14
C VAL A 112 4.61 12.40 0.32
N VAL A 113 3.61 12.23 1.19
CA VAL A 113 3.74 12.56 2.62
C VAL A 113 4.73 11.62 3.31
N LEU A 114 4.61 10.30 3.10
CA LEU A 114 5.47 9.30 3.73
C LEU A 114 6.91 9.39 3.25
N PHE A 115 7.12 9.65 1.96
CA PHE A 115 8.45 9.84 1.39
C PHE A 115 9.14 11.08 1.98
N ALA A 116 8.41 12.20 2.12
CA ALA A 116 8.92 13.39 2.78
C ALA A 116 9.30 13.12 4.25
N LEU A 117 8.42 12.45 5.01
CA LEU A 117 8.69 12.07 6.41
C LEU A 117 9.88 11.13 6.53
N SER A 118 9.95 10.12 5.66
CA SER A 118 11.07 9.17 5.57
C SER A 118 12.39 9.90 5.34
N GLY A 119 12.43 10.84 4.38
CA GLY A 119 13.61 11.67 4.13
C GLY A 119 14.02 12.53 5.34
N LEU A 120 13.06 13.09 6.08
CA LEU A 120 13.35 13.86 7.30
C LEU A 120 13.95 12.98 8.40
N ILE A 121 13.42 11.78 8.61
CA ILE A 121 13.92 10.83 9.62
C ILE A 121 15.30 10.31 9.23
N PHE A 122 15.48 9.92 7.97
CA PHE A 122 16.76 9.45 7.45
C PHE A 122 17.88 10.49 7.60
N ASN A 123 17.61 11.76 7.27
CA ASN A 123 18.56 12.84 7.46
C ASN A 123 18.91 13.09 8.93
N LYS A 124 17.95 12.92 9.85
CA LYS A 124 18.21 13.01 11.29
C LYS A 124 19.08 11.87 11.79
N LEU A 125 18.89 10.66 11.26
CA LEU A 125 19.70 9.49 11.59
C LEU A 125 21.18 9.73 11.25
N ILE A 126 21.47 10.15 10.01
CA ILE A 126 22.83 10.41 9.56
C ILE A 126 23.53 11.46 10.43
N ARG A 127 22.83 12.54 10.81
CA ARG A 127 23.40 13.60 11.66
C ARG A 127 23.68 13.15 13.10
N LYS A 128 23.05 12.08 13.58
CA LYS A 128 23.29 11.52 14.92
C LYS A 128 24.58 10.68 14.95
N GLU A 129 24.98 10.14 13.79
CA GLU A 129 26.15 9.26 13.64
C GLU A 129 27.43 10.01 13.21
N ALA A 130 27.32 11.27 12.77
CA ALA A 130 28.43 12.15 12.38
C ALA A 130 28.90 13.05 13.54
#